data_AF-A0A662UAW7-F1
#
_entry.id   AF-A0A662UAW7-F1
#
_cell.length_a   1.000
_cell.length_b   1.000
_cell.length_c   1.000
_cell.angle_alpha   90.00
_cell.angle_beta   90.00
_cell.angle_gamma   90.00
#
_symmetry.space_group_name_H-M   'P 1'
#
loop_
_entity.id
_entity.type
_entity.pdbx_description
1 polymer ?
#
loop_
_entity_poly.entity_id
_entity_poly.type
_entity_poly.pdbx_seq_one_letter_code
_entity_poly.pdbx_strand_id
1 'polypeptide(L)'
;MALSNSFMGVAGSVAWYEQLDFSKISDSDRYKLLEYAVNRLGKDRVQQALNVSRYTMWRLLNKKVKVDDVKLKIILSLITPREFEEVLGAEKRLIASGVVREDGTVDYSMAIEILKRAIRDEYLKQLIIRFVVDNFREDVKRAIGLFPVRVTLHWDEGFEEFLKHRKKGKKITDERTLSDYRSLFMKALEGKQLTPELVEYVINYPNQWLRNIFRHYVRYLYHRRKIPLETFGWLMEVVPARKWKKKVKAREINVEHVVKSIEFLKQNHELYYLYYVLMYYSGARLKHVIKMIADYSPKEVVKIEMTDSYTERLICFEDKGFCRYYLGIHTGKPCEWIYFPAELSLLIEKFKGVKRWDDSVSKYAREHKLVNAKVFRELHWQILKKVIDKDVAMFIQTRFGELEVSASSYDNLLRDADIQYPKAMKVLRRGLQDPGYLRDILLEKIHLK
;
A
#
# COMPACT_ATOMS: atom_id res chain seq x y z
N MET A 1 -47.13 -5.44 -40.11
CA MET A 1 -47.06 -6.73 -40.82
C MET A 1 -46.76 -7.82 -39.81
N ALA A 2 -47.54 -8.89 -39.91
CA ALA A 2 -47.59 -10.00 -38.97
C ALA A 2 -46.25 -10.71 -38.81
N LEU A 3 -45.88 -11.04 -37.57
CA LEU A 3 -45.01 -12.18 -37.31
C LEU A 3 -45.93 -13.32 -36.88
N SER A 4 -46.17 -14.18 -37.86
CA SER A 4 -46.89 -15.43 -37.77
C SER A 4 -46.30 -16.34 -36.71
N ASN A 5 -47.15 -16.79 -35.80
CA ASN A 5 -46.94 -17.96 -34.96
C ASN A 5 -46.68 -19.19 -35.86
N SER A 6 -45.49 -19.76 -35.75
CA SER A 6 -45.21 -21.14 -36.18
C SER A 6 -44.44 -21.84 -35.07
N PHE A 7 -45.15 -22.26 -34.02
CA PHE A 7 -44.67 -23.31 -33.14
C PHE A 7 -45.30 -24.62 -33.58
N MET A 8 -44.58 -25.39 -34.39
CA MET A 8 -44.83 -26.82 -34.57
C MET A 8 -43.58 -27.59 -34.18
N GLY A 9 -43.69 -28.25 -33.02
CA GLY A 9 -43.21 -29.61 -32.77
C GLY A 9 -41.75 -29.80 -32.40
N VAL A 10 -41.46 -30.03 -31.10
CA VAL A 10 -40.62 -31.16 -30.61
C VAL A 10 -41.02 -31.49 -29.16
N ALA A 11 -41.28 -32.78 -28.89
CA ALA A 11 -41.31 -33.50 -27.60
C ALA A 11 -42.07 -32.91 -26.39
N GLY A 12 -43.26 -33.47 -26.11
CA GLY A 12 -43.83 -33.61 -24.77
C GLY A 12 -43.74 -32.41 -23.83
N SER A 13 -44.33 -31.26 -24.18
CA SER A 13 -44.51 -30.18 -23.20
C SER A 13 -45.53 -30.64 -22.16
N VAL A 14 -45.04 -31.13 -21.02
CA VAL A 14 -45.85 -31.35 -19.81
C VAL A 14 -46.63 -30.07 -19.57
N ALA A 15 -47.96 -30.16 -19.52
CA ALA A 15 -48.77 -28.96 -19.35
C ALA A 15 -48.43 -28.34 -17.99
N TRP A 16 -48.30 -27.01 -17.90
CA TRP A 16 -47.70 -26.34 -16.74
C TRP A 16 -48.35 -26.72 -15.39
N TYR A 17 -49.65 -27.03 -15.41
CA TYR A 17 -50.42 -27.43 -14.24
C TYR A 17 -50.22 -28.90 -13.83
N GLU A 18 -49.58 -29.73 -14.65
CA GLU A 18 -49.28 -31.14 -14.32
C GLU A 18 -48.12 -31.26 -13.32
N GLN A 19 -47.39 -30.17 -13.08
CA GLN A 19 -46.36 -30.07 -12.06
C GLN A 19 -46.91 -29.58 -10.70
N LEU A 20 -48.22 -29.34 -10.60
CA LEU A 20 -48.86 -28.86 -9.39
C LEU A 20 -49.50 -30.02 -8.63
N ASP A 21 -49.27 -30.05 -7.33
CA ASP A 21 -50.01 -30.90 -6.41
C ASP A 21 -51.36 -30.25 -6.10
N PHE A 22 -52.42 -30.76 -6.72
CA PHE A 22 -53.79 -30.23 -6.56
C PHE A 22 -54.31 -30.36 -5.14
N SER A 23 -53.77 -31.28 -4.32
CA SER A 23 -54.15 -31.41 -2.91
C SER A 23 -53.81 -30.15 -2.11
N LYS A 24 -52.81 -29.39 -2.54
CA LYS A 24 -52.34 -28.13 -1.91
C LYS A 24 -53.12 -26.90 -2.37
N ILE A 25 -54.07 -27.04 -3.30
CA ILE A 25 -54.94 -25.96 -3.75
C ILE A 25 -56.28 -26.08 -3.02
N SER A 26 -56.49 -25.18 -2.05
CA SER A 26 -57.68 -25.17 -1.19
C SER A 26 -58.97 -24.99 -1.99
N ASP A 27 -60.10 -25.49 -1.47
CA ASP A 27 -61.40 -25.35 -2.16
C ASP A 27 -61.75 -23.87 -2.43
N SER A 28 -61.40 -22.97 -1.50
CA SER A 28 -61.56 -21.52 -1.69
C SER A 28 -60.77 -21.02 -2.91
N ASP A 29 -59.52 -21.43 -3.05
CA ASP A 29 -58.66 -21.04 -4.16
C ASP A 29 -59.12 -21.66 -5.50
N ARG A 30 -59.64 -22.90 -5.47
CA ARG A 30 -60.26 -23.52 -6.64
C ARG A 30 -61.47 -22.73 -7.14
N TYR A 31 -62.31 -22.20 -6.23
CA TYR A 31 -63.43 -21.34 -6.62
C TYR A 31 -62.95 -19.99 -7.16
N LYS A 32 -61.90 -19.38 -6.60
CA LYS A 32 -61.32 -18.13 -7.16
C LYS A 32 -60.85 -18.33 -8.60
N LEU A 33 -60.19 -19.46 -8.88
CA LEU A 33 -59.74 -19.81 -10.23
C LEU A 33 -60.93 -20.03 -11.18
N LEU A 34 -61.99 -20.69 -10.72
CA LEU A 34 -63.24 -20.84 -11.49
C LEU A 34 -63.89 -19.48 -11.79
N GLU A 35 -64.04 -18.62 -10.78
CA GLU A 35 -64.62 -17.29 -10.92
C GLU A 35 -63.79 -16.44 -11.91
N TYR A 36 -62.46 -16.47 -11.79
CA TYR A 36 -61.57 -15.79 -12.72
C TYR A 36 -61.73 -16.30 -14.16
N ALA A 37 -61.72 -17.61 -14.37
CA ALA A 37 -61.90 -18.20 -15.70
C ALA A 37 -63.24 -17.81 -16.33
N VAL A 38 -64.32 -17.79 -15.53
CA VAL A 38 -65.66 -17.39 -15.98
C VAL A 38 -65.72 -15.90 -16.34
N ASN A 39 -65.12 -15.04 -15.51
CA ASN A 39 -65.08 -13.60 -15.76
C ASN A 39 -64.27 -13.26 -17.02
N ARG A 40 -63.18 -13.99 -17.26
CA ARG A 40 -62.30 -13.77 -18.41
C ARG A 40 -62.86 -14.34 -19.72
N LEU A 41 -63.32 -15.59 -19.71
CA LEU A 41 -63.66 -16.34 -20.94
C LEU A 41 -65.16 -16.40 -21.22
N GLY A 42 -65.98 -16.00 -20.25
CA GLY A 42 -67.44 -16.09 -20.32
C GLY A 42 -67.96 -17.44 -19.81
N LYS A 43 -69.10 -17.38 -19.12
CA LYS A 43 -69.75 -18.52 -18.48
C LYS A 43 -70.02 -19.68 -19.43
N ASP A 44 -70.51 -19.41 -20.64
CA ASP A 44 -70.89 -20.46 -21.60
C ASP A 44 -69.67 -21.25 -22.09
N ARG A 45 -68.53 -20.58 -22.31
CA ARG A 45 -67.29 -21.24 -22.74
C ARG A 45 -66.71 -22.13 -21.65
N VAL A 46 -66.68 -21.65 -20.41
CA VAL A 46 -66.20 -22.44 -19.27
C VAL A 46 -67.14 -23.61 -18.98
N GLN A 47 -68.46 -23.41 -19.10
CA GLN A 47 -69.44 -24.49 -18.96
C GLN A 47 -69.23 -25.60 -20.00
N GLN A 48 -69.03 -25.22 -21.27
CA GLN A 48 -68.75 -26.17 -22.35
C GLN A 48 -67.44 -26.94 -22.09
N ALA A 49 -66.37 -26.24 -21.69
CA ALA A 49 -65.08 -26.85 -21.40
C ALA A 49 -65.16 -27.86 -20.22
N LEU A 50 -65.93 -27.54 -19.18
CA LEU A 50 -66.15 -28.44 -18.04
C LEU A 50 -67.11 -29.60 -18.36
N ASN A 51 -67.80 -29.57 -19.50
CA ASN A 51 -68.83 -30.53 -19.90
C ASN A 51 -69.90 -30.75 -18.81
N VAL A 52 -70.41 -29.64 -18.25
CA VAL A 52 -71.44 -29.67 -17.18
C VAL A 52 -72.74 -29.01 -17.62
N SER A 53 -73.87 -29.44 -17.03
CA SER A 53 -75.16 -28.81 -17.27
C SER A 53 -75.21 -27.37 -16.73
N ARG A 54 -76.12 -26.54 -17.25
CA ARG A 54 -76.37 -25.18 -16.74
C ARG A 54 -76.66 -25.16 -15.23
N TYR A 55 -77.37 -26.18 -14.74
CA TYR A 55 -77.67 -26.35 -13.32
C TYR A 55 -76.42 -26.65 -12.50
N THR A 56 -75.56 -27.56 -12.96
CA THR A 56 -74.29 -27.89 -12.29
C THR A 56 -73.33 -26.69 -12.30
N MET A 57 -73.27 -25.93 -13.40
CA MET A 57 -72.48 -24.70 -13.48
C MET A 57 -72.95 -23.65 -12.47
N TRP A 58 -74.26 -23.48 -12.31
CA TRP A 58 -74.82 -22.61 -11.28
C TRP A 58 -74.45 -23.09 -9.87
N ARG A 59 -74.50 -24.40 -9.60
CA ARG A 59 -74.10 -24.96 -8.30
C ARG A 59 -72.61 -24.75 -8.01
N LEU A 60 -71.73 -24.87 -9.00
CA LEU A 60 -70.29 -24.60 -8.85
C LEU A 60 -70.02 -23.13 -8.52
N LEU A 61 -70.63 -22.19 -9.25
CA LEU A 61 -70.49 -20.75 -9.00
C LEU A 61 -71.07 -20.31 -7.65
N ASN A 62 -72.11 -20.98 -7.17
CA ASN A 62 -72.70 -20.74 -5.85
C ASN A 62 -72.05 -21.58 -4.73
N LYS A 63 -70.90 -22.23 -5.00
CA LYS A 63 -70.12 -23.01 -4.02
C LYS A 63 -70.92 -24.16 -3.37
N LYS A 64 -71.96 -24.65 -4.07
CA LYS A 64 -72.83 -25.77 -3.64
C LYS A 64 -72.33 -27.15 -4.09
N VAL A 65 -71.28 -27.19 -4.91
CA VAL A 65 -70.59 -28.39 -5.39
C VAL A 65 -69.10 -28.07 -5.46
N LYS A 66 -68.25 -28.97 -4.95
CA LYS A 66 -66.80 -28.84 -4.97
C LYS A 66 -66.25 -28.86 -6.40
N VAL A 67 -65.24 -28.02 -6.65
CA VAL A 67 -64.38 -28.14 -7.82
C VAL A 67 -63.38 -29.29 -7.55
N ASP A 68 -63.70 -30.49 -8.02
CA ASP A 68 -62.79 -31.63 -7.94
C ASP A 68 -61.55 -31.48 -8.84
N ASP A 69 -60.59 -32.38 -8.72
CA ASP A 69 -59.31 -32.33 -9.43
C ASP A 69 -59.47 -32.38 -10.95
N VAL A 70 -60.50 -33.09 -11.44
CA VAL A 70 -60.83 -33.16 -12.86
C VAL A 70 -61.28 -31.79 -13.37
N LYS A 71 -62.18 -31.13 -12.63
CA LYS A 71 -62.64 -29.76 -12.97
C LYS A 71 -61.52 -28.75 -12.82
N LEU A 72 -60.69 -28.87 -11.78
CA LEU A 72 -59.54 -27.99 -11.57
C LEU A 72 -58.54 -28.11 -12.71
N LYS A 73 -58.21 -29.32 -13.18
CA LYS A 73 -57.33 -29.54 -14.33
C LYS A 73 -57.84 -28.80 -15.58
N ILE A 74 -59.14 -28.86 -15.83
CA ILE A 74 -59.77 -28.16 -16.96
C ILE A 74 -59.73 -26.64 -16.75
N ILE A 75 -59.99 -26.13 -15.55
CA ILE A 75 -59.89 -24.69 -15.26
C ILE A 75 -58.46 -24.19 -15.48
N LEU A 76 -57.46 -24.94 -15.02
CA LEU A 76 -56.04 -24.60 -15.17
C LEU A 76 -55.57 -24.67 -16.64
N SER A 77 -56.18 -25.51 -17.49
CA SER A 77 -55.87 -25.52 -18.92
C SER A 77 -56.42 -24.31 -19.68
N LEU A 78 -57.38 -23.60 -19.10
CA LEU A 78 -57.98 -22.39 -19.66
C LEU A 78 -57.26 -21.10 -19.26
N ILE A 79 -56.29 -21.17 -18.34
CA ILE A 79 -55.53 -20.01 -17.85
C ILE A 79 -54.03 -20.24 -17.96
N THR A 80 -53.26 -19.15 -17.99
CA THR A 80 -51.80 -19.19 -18.05
C THR A 80 -51.18 -19.21 -16.64
N PRO A 81 -49.90 -19.62 -16.50
CA PRO A 81 -49.21 -19.57 -15.20
C PRO A 81 -49.20 -18.18 -14.57
N ARG A 82 -49.08 -17.13 -15.38
CA ARG A 82 -49.10 -15.74 -14.90
C ARG A 82 -50.46 -15.36 -14.32
N GLU A 83 -51.54 -15.80 -14.94
CA GLU A 83 -52.89 -15.53 -14.46
C GLU A 83 -53.22 -16.31 -13.19
N PHE A 84 -52.68 -17.52 -13.05
CA PHE A 84 -52.72 -18.23 -11.78
C PHE A 84 -52.03 -17.41 -10.66
N GLU A 85 -50.87 -16.84 -10.93
CA GLU A 85 -50.15 -15.99 -9.97
C GLU A 85 -50.89 -14.68 -9.69
N GLU A 86 -51.57 -14.10 -10.67
CA GLU A 86 -52.42 -12.90 -10.47
C GLU A 86 -53.62 -13.21 -9.57
N VAL A 87 -54.19 -14.42 -9.66
CA VAL A 87 -55.37 -14.83 -8.87
C VAL A 87 -55.00 -15.30 -7.46
N LEU A 88 -53.92 -16.10 -7.33
CA LEU A 88 -53.57 -16.79 -6.08
C LEU A 88 -52.24 -16.35 -5.47
N GLY A 89 -51.43 -15.57 -6.19
CA GLY A 89 -50.08 -15.18 -5.77
C GLY A 89 -49.01 -16.20 -6.15
N ALA A 90 -47.79 -15.71 -6.36
CA ALA A 90 -46.62 -16.55 -6.67
C ALA A 90 -46.29 -17.55 -5.56
N GLU A 91 -46.54 -17.21 -4.29
CA GLU A 91 -46.31 -18.09 -3.14
C GLU A 91 -47.18 -19.36 -3.21
N LYS A 92 -48.45 -19.24 -3.60
CA LYS A 92 -49.34 -20.41 -3.77
C LYS A 92 -48.86 -21.33 -4.89
N ARG A 93 -48.25 -20.78 -5.93
CA ARG A 93 -47.60 -21.57 -6.98
C ARG A 93 -46.40 -22.34 -6.43
N LEU A 94 -45.56 -21.70 -5.63
CA LEU A 94 -44.41 -22.36 -4.99
C LEU A 94 -44.82 -23.48 -4.02
N ILE A 95 -45.92 -23.28 -3.28
CA ILE A 95 -46.49 -24.30 -2.40
C ILE A 95 -47.02 -25.49 -3.22
N ALA A 96 -47.82 -25.21 -4.25
CA ALA A 96 -48.37 -26.23 -5.12
C ALA A 96 -47.29 -26.98 -5.92
N SER A 97 -46.15 -26.34 -6.23
CA SER A 97 -44.98 -26.97 -6.85
C SER A 97 -44.06 -27.70 -5.85
N GLY A 98 -44.32 -27.60 -4.55
CA GLY A 98 -43.54 -28.29 -3.51
C GLY A 98 -42.23 -27.62 -3.11
N VAL A 99 -41.94 -26.42 -3.62
CA VAL A 99 -40.74 -25.64 -3.26
C VAL A 99 -40.89 -25.04 -1.86
N VAL A 100 -42.11 -24.66 -1.50
CA VAL A 100 -42.48 -24.13 -0.19
C VAL A 100 -43.51 -25.08 0.45
N ARG A 101 -43.41 -25.28 1.76
CA ARG A 101 -44.36 -26.08 2.55
C ARG A 101 -45.55 -25.23 2.97
N GLU A 102 -46.63 -25.86 3.41
CA GLU A 102 -47.86 -25.15 3.79
C GLU A 102 -47.68 -24.22 5.00
N ASP A 103 -46.66 -24.48 5.83
CA ASP A 103 -46.26 -23.64 6.97
C ASP A 103 -45.34 -22.47 6.58
N GLY A 104 -45.07 -22.29 5.28
CA GLY A 104 -44.19 -21.24 4.75
C GLY A 104 -42.70 -21.60 4.80
N THR A 105 -42.32 -22.78 5.30
CA THR A 105 -40.91 -23.21 5.29
C THR A 105 -40.47 -23.67 3.90
N VAL A 106 -39.22 -23.41 3.55
CA VAL A 106 -38.66 -23.79 2.24
C VAL A 106 -38.19 -25.24 2.29
N ASP A 107 -38.51 -26.03 1.25
CA ASP A 107 -37.88 -27.34 1.09
C ASP A 107 -36.44 -27.15 0.55
N TYR A 108 -35.48 -27.14 1.47
CA TYR A 108 -34.07 -26.95 1.14
C TYR A 108 -33.51 -28.03 0.21
N SER A 109 -34.05 -29.25 0.23
CA SER A 109 -33.61 -30.31 -0.69
C SER A 109 -33.96 -29.94 -2.13
N MET A 110 -35.19 -29.48 -2.33
CA MET A 110 -35.65 -29.03 -3.65
C MET A 110 -34.94 -27.75 -4.10
N ALA A 111 -34.73 -26.80 -3.19
CA ALA A 111 -33.97 -25.58 -3.46
C ALA A 111 -32.52 -25.88 -3.89
N ILE A 112 -31.84 -26.82 -3.22
CA ILE A 112 -30.48 -27.24 -3.59
C ILE A 112 -30.43 -27.87 -4.98
N GLU A 113 -31.40 -28.71 -5.35
CA GLU A 113 -31.44 -29.31 -6.69
C GLU A 113 -31.66 -28.25 -7.78
N ILE A 114 -32.49 -27.24 -7.53
CA ILE A 114 -32.64 -26.08 -8.43
C ILE A 114 -31.31 -25.35 -8.59
N LEU A 115 -30.60 -25.09 -7.49
CA LEU A 115 -29.29 -24.42 -7.52
C LEU A 115 -28.22 -25.26 -8.26
N LYS A 116 -28.19 -26.59 -8.06
CA LYS A 116 -27.28 -27.49 -8.79
C LYS A 116 -27.53 -27.44 -10.29
N ARG A 117 -28.79 -27.24 -10.73
CA ARG A 117 -29.11 -27.10 -12.15
C ARG A 117 -28.41 -25.90 -12.79
N ALA A 118 -28.17 -24.83 -12.03
CA ALA A 118 -27.48 -23.62 -12.51
C ALA A 118 -26.04 -23.88 -12.97
N ILE A 119 -25.40 -24.98 -12.51
CA ILE A 119 -24.07 -25.39 -13.01
C ILE A 119 -24.12 -25.67 -14.52
N ARG A 120 -25.26 -26.15 -15.02
CA ARG A 120 -25.47 -26.58 -16.42
C ARG A 120 -26.44 -25.67 -17.19
N ASP A 121 -26.93 -24.60 -16.58
CA ASP A 121 -27.89 -23.66 -17.15
C ASP A 121 -27.37 -22.23 -17.01
N GLU A 122 -26.85 -21.67 -18.11
CA GLU A 122 -26.19 -20.36 -18.08
C GLU A 122 -27.18 -19.23 -17.77
N TYR A 123 -28.46 -19.35 -18.16
CA TYR A 123 -29.46 -18.34 -17.87
C TYR A 123 -29.77 -18.28 -16.37
N LEU A 124 -30.01 -19.44 -15.75
CA LEU A 124 -30.24 -19.54 -14.30
C LEU A 124 -29.01 -19.06 -13.52
N LYS A 125 -27.80 -19.41 -13.97
CA LYS A 125 -26.55 -18.92 -13.37
C LYS A 125 -26.46 -17.39 -13.40
N GLN A 126 -26.72 -16.76 -14.54
CA GLN A 126 -26.68 -15.29 -14.64
C GLN A 126 -27.76 -14.61 -13.78
N LEU A 127 -28.96 -15.21 -13.71
CA LEU A 127 -30.02 -14.72 -12.81
C LEU A 127 -29.60 -14.77 -11.34
N ILE A 128 -29.00 -15.89 -10.89
CA ILE A 128 -28.51 -16.03 -9.51
C ILE A 128 -27.42 -14.98 -9.24
N ILE A 129 -26.43 -14.84 -10.13
CA ILE A 129 -25.34 -13.87 -9.96
C ILE A 129 -25.91 -12.45 -9.81
N ARG A 130 -26.80 -12.05 -10.72
CA ARG A 130 -27.41 -10.72 -10.71
C ARG A 130 -28.19 -10.48 -9.42
N PHE A 131 -29.05 -11.42 -9.04
CA PHE A 131 -29.83 -11.33 -7.81
C PHE A 131 -28.93 -11.20 -6.57
N VAL A 132 -27.86 -12.00 -6.50
CA VAL A 132 -26.90 -11.96 -5.40
C VAL A 132 -26.12 -10.64 -5.34
N VAL A 133 -25.70 -10.11 -6.49
CA VAL A 133 -24.98 -8.83 -6.54
C VAL A 133 -25.89 -7.65 -6.17
N ASP A 134 -27.14 -7.65 -6.64
CA ASP A 134 -28.07 -6.54 -6.41
C ASP A 134 -28.59 -6.50 -4.96
N ASN A 135 -28.69 -7.66 -4.29
CA ASN A 135 -29.33 -7.76 -2.97
C ASN A 135 -28.37 -8.12 -1.83
N PHE A 136 -27.27 -8.84 -2.08
CA PHE A 136 -26.39 -9.41 -1.05
C PHE A 136 -24.92 -9.01 -1.22
N ARG A 137 -24.63 -7.90 -1.92
CA ARG A 137 -23.27 -7.48 -2.23
C ARG A 137 -22.32 -7.46 -1.03
N GLU A 138 -22.76 -6.85 0.07
CA GLU A 138 -21.94 -6.70 1.28
C GLU A 138 -21.78 -8.02 2.04
N ASP A 139 -22.81 -8.88 2.04
CA ASP A 139 -22.73 -10.22 2.63
C ASP A 139 -21.76 -11.10 1.87
N VAL A 140 -21.79 -11.06 0.53
CA VAL A 140 -20.84 -11.78 -0.32
C VAL A 140 -19.43 -11.29 -0.06
N LYS A 141 -19.19 -9.97 -0.05
CA LYS A 141 -17.87 -9.38 0.26
C LYS A 141 -17.33 -9.84 1.62
N ARG A 142 -18.19 -9.94 2.63
CA ARG A 142 -17.82 -10.47 3.96
C ARG A 142 -17.52 -11.97 3.92
N ALA A 143 -18.37 -12.75 3.27
CA ALA A 143 -18.25 -14.21 3.17
C ALA A 143 -16.98 -14.65 2.43
N ILE A 144 -16.58 -13.92 1.38
CA ILE A 144 -15.36 -14.19 0.62
C ILE A 144 -14.10 -13.56 1.24
N GLY A 145 -14.20 -12.98 2.45
CA GLY A 145 -13.05 -12.48 3.20
C GLY A 145 -12.39 -11.24 2.62
N LEU A 146 -13.05 -10.49 1.72
CA LEU A 146 -12.49 -9.27 1.15
C LEU A 146 -12.28 -8.17 2.18
N PHE A 147 -13.07 -8.16 3.27
CA PHE A 147 -12.95 -7.18 4.34
C PHE A 147 -12.56 -7.82 5.67
N PRO A 148 -11.39 -7.49 6.23
CA PRO A 148 -10.98 -7.94 7.56
C PRO A 148 -11.66 -7.08 8.63
N VAL A 149 -12.98 -7.20 8.79
CA VAL A 149 -13.82 -6.35 9.69
C VAL A 149 -13.55 -6.58 11.20
N ARG A 150 -12.43 -7.21 11.58
CA ARG A 150 -12.04 -7.46 12.97
C ARG A 150 -10.56 -7.17 13.29
N VAL A 151 -9.81 -6.55 12.38
CA VAL A 151 -8.41 -6.20 12.64
C VAL A 151 -8.32 -4.78 13.17
N THR A 152 -8.02 -4.64 14.47
CA THR A 152 -7.67 -3.35 15.08
C THR A 152 -6.16 -3.15 15.01
N LEU A 153 -5.73 -1.97 14.57
CA LEU A 153 -4.33 -1.59 14.42
C LEU A 153 -3.76 -1.19 15.78
N HIS A 154 -2.69 -1.87 16.18
CA HIS A 154 -1.93 -1.58 17.39
C HIS A 154 -0.42 -1.63 17.12
N TRP A 155 0.30 -0.65 17.65
CA TRP A 155 1.76 -0.66 17.66
C TRP A 155 2.28 -1.55 18.79
N ASP A 156 2.64 -2.79 18.47
CA ASP A 156 3.21 -3.77 19.40
C ASP A 156 4.72 -3.99 19.17
N GLU A 157 5.40 -4.63 20.13
CA GLU A 157 6.81 -5.00 20.02
C GLU A 157 7.07 -5.93 18.82
N GLY A 158 6.10 -6.79 18.50
CA GLY A 158 6.15 -7.67 17.33
C GLY A 158 6.26 -6.91 16.00
N PHE A 159 5.58 -5.76 15.89
CA PHE A 159 5.70 -4.90 14.72
C PHE A 159 7.08 -4.23 14.65
N GLU A 160 7.64 -3.79 15.78
CA GLU A 160 8.99 -3.25 15.81
C GLU A 160 10.06 -4.29 15.42
N GLU A 161 9.98 -5.50 15.96
CA GLU A 161 10.87 -6.60 15.61
C GLU A 161 10.75 -6.93 14.10
N PHE A 162 9.52 -6.93 13.58
CA PHE A 162 9.28 -7.11 12.16
C PHE A 162 9.99 -6.04 11.31
N LEU A 163 9.89 -4.75 11.68
CA LEU A 163 10.55 -3.66 10.96
C LEU A 163 12.08 -3.76 10.99
N LYS A 164 12.65 -4.18 12.13
CA LYS A 164 14.10 -4.30 12.37
C LYS A 164 14.70 -5.52 11.66
N HIS A 165 14.02 -6.67 11.67
CA HIS A 165 14.67 -7.94 11.34
C HIS A 165 14.00 -8.72 10.21
N ARG A 166 12.66 -8.69 10.11
CA ARG A 166 11.90 -9.59 9.22
C ARG A 166 11.34 -8.92 7.96
N LYS A 167 11.29 -7.60 7.92
CA LYS A 167 10.82 -6.81 6.80
C LYS A 167 11.63 -7.13 5.54
N LYS A 168 10.93 -7.53 4.46
CA LYS A 168 11.54 -7.67 3.12
C LYS A 168 12.03 -6.31 2.59
N GLY A 169 13.28 -6.27 2.14
CA GLY A 169 13.98 -5.06 1.70
C GLY A 169 14.72 -4.34 2.84
N LYS A 170 14.98 -3.03 2.69
CA LYS A 170 15.77 -2.26 3.67
C LYS A 170 15.14 -2.28 5.06
N LYS A 171 15.83 -2.86 6.03
CA LYS A 171 15.43 -2.93 7.45
C LYS A 171 15.46 -1.53 8.10
N ILE A 172 14.60 -1.32 9.10
CA ILE A 172 14.54 -0.06 9.85
C ILE A 172 15.17 -0.31 11.21
N THR A 173 16.49 -0.19 11.27
CA THR A 173 17.28 -0.42 12.49
C THR A 173 17.61 0.87 13.25
N ASP A 174 17.31 2.03 12.65
CA ASP A 174 17.55 3.34 13.23
C ASP A 174 16.46 3.68 14.27
N GLU A 175 16.86 3.82 15.53
CA GLU A 175 15.94 4.05 16.67
C GLU A 175 15.12 5.32 16.51
N ARG A 176 15.72 6.39 15.97
CA ARG A 176 15.01 7.64 15.71
C ARG A 176 13.90 7.45 14.68
N THR A 177 14.20 6.76 13.58
CA THR A 177 13.20 6.44 12.55
C THR A 177 12.05 5.59 13.12
N LEU A 178 12.36 4.63 13.99
CA LEU A 178 11.32 3.84 14.67
C LEU A 178 10.47 4.70 15.61
N SER A 179 11.10 5.59 16.38
CA SER A 179 10.40 6.53 17.25
C SER A 179 9.47 7.47 16.47
N ASP A 180 9.93 8.00 15.33
CA ASP A 180 9.13 8.84 14.44
C ASP A 180 7.94 8.07 13.85
N TYR A 181 8.18 6.81 13.45
CA TYR A 181 7.13 5.94 12.92
C TYR A 181 6.10 5.61 13.99
N ARG A 182 6.55 5.24 15.19
CA ARG A 182 5.69 4.95 16.34
C ARG A 182 4.84 6.15 16.68
N SER A 183 5.44 7.32 16.81
CA SER A 183 4.72 8.56 17.12
C SER A 183 3.63 8.88 16.09
N LEU A 184 3.94 8.70 14.80
CA LEU A 184 2.96 8.93 13.73
C LEU A 184 1.87 7.85 13.70
N PHE A 185 2.21 6.59 13.95
CA PHE A 185 1.24 5.50 14.06
C PHE A 185 0.29 5.72 15.24
N MET A 186 0.84 5.98 16.43
CA MET A 186 0.08 6.25 17.65
C MET A 186 -0.91 7.39 17.44
N LYS A 187 -0.49 8.45 16.75
CA LYS A 187 -1.34 9.60 16.44
C LYS A 187 -2.47 9.29 15.44
N ALA A 188 -2.22 8.44 14.44
CA ALA A 188 -3.06 8.37 13.24
C ALA A 188 -3.77 7.03 13.01
N LEU A 189 -3.27 5.92 13.55
CA LEU A 189 -3.70 4.55 13.26
C LEU A 189 -4.07 3.73 14.50
N GLU A 190 -3.46 4.02 15.65
CA GLU A 190 -3.68 3.25 16.88
C GLU A 190 -5.16 3.15 17.25
N GLY A 191 -5.60 1.93 17.58
CA GLY A 191 -6.98 1.63 17.96
C GLY A 191 -8.00 1.68 16.81
N LYS A 192 -7.58 2.04 15.58
CA LYS A 192 -8.49 2.07 14.43
C LYS A 192 -8.66 0.69 13.83
N GLN A 193 -9.85 0.41 13.31
CA GLN A 193 -10.14 -0.83 12.60
C GLN A 193 -9.73 -0.74 11.13
N LEU A 194 -9.26 -1.84 10.56
CA LEU A 194 -8.89 -1.96 9.16
C LEU A 194 -10.15 -2.01 8.27
N THR A 195 -10.66 -0.82 7.93
CA THR A 195 -11.84 -0.64 7.08
C THR A 195 -11.51 0.17 5.80
N PRO A 196 -12.39 0.18 4.79
CA PRO A 196 -12.24 1.03 3.61
C PRO A 196 -12.06 2.52 3.96
N GLU A 197 -12.78 3.01 4.96
CA GLU A 197 -12.73 4.41 5.41
C GLU A 197 -11.35 4.73 6.02
N LEU A 198 -10.74 3.79 6.76
CA LEU A 198 -9.37 3.95 7.24
C LEU A 198 -8.39 4.03 6.07
N VAL A 199 -8.58 3.21 5.04
CA VAL A 199 -7.72 3.21 3.84
C VAL A 199 -7.80 4.55 3.13
N GLU A 200 -9.00 5.09 2.93
CA GLU A 200 -9.21 6.41 2.34
C GLU A 200 -8.58 7.52 3.20
N TYR A 201 -8.75 7.47 4.51
CA TYR A 201 -8.09 8.38 5.45
C TYR A 201 -6.56 8.35 5.30
N VAL A 202 -5.96 7.16 5.22
CA VAL A 202 -4.50 7.00 5.06
C VAL A 202 -4.02 7.56 3.72
N ILE A 203 -4.79 7.36 2.64
CA ILE A 203 -4.47 7.90 1.33
C ILE A 203 -4.50 9.42 1.37
N ASN A 204 -5.53 10.03 1.95
CA ASN A 204 -5.69 11.48 1.95
C ASN A 204 -4.88 12.20 3.03
N TYR A 205 -4.21 11.45 3.92
CA TYR A 205 -3.42 12.05 4.99
C TYR A 205 -2.25 12.92 4.46
N PRO A 206 -2.09 14.17 4.92
CA PRO A 206 -1.07 15.10 4.40
C PRO A 206 0.36 14.57 4.51
N ASN A 207 0.67 13.88 5.62
CA ASN A 207 1.97 13.27 5.81
C ASN A 207 2.06 11.92 5.09
N GLN A 208 2.69 11.92 3.92
CA GLN A 208 2.88 10.73 3.09
C GLN A 208 3.66 9.59 3.78
N TRP A 209 4.36 9.85 4.89
CA TRP A 209 4.98 8.77 5.69
C TRP A 209 3.93 7.81 6.26
N LEU A 210 2.72 8.30 6.55
CA LEU A 210 1.65 7.47 7.08
C LEU A 210 1.32 6.31 6.12
N ARG A 211 1.29 6.58 4.81
CA ARG A 211 1.07 5.54 3.78
C ARG A 211 2.15 4.46 3.84
N ASN A 212 3.41 4.83 4.04
CA ASN A 212 4.51 3.86 4.15
C ASN A 212 4.40 3.04 5.44
N ILE A 213 4.10 3.68 6.57
CA ILE A 213 3.92 3.01 7.86
C ILE A 213 2.75 2.03 7.78
N PHE A 214 1.61 2.47 7.24
CA PHE A 214 0.44 1.62 7.03
C PHE A 214 0.76 0.42 6.13
N ARG A 215 1.45 0.62 5.00
CA ARG A 215 1.93 -0.47 4.14
C ARG A 215 2.87 -1.44 4.85
N HIS A 216 3.72 -0.95 5.76
CA HIS A 216 4.55 -1.84 6.59
C HIS A 216 3.70 -2.65 7.57
N TYR A 217 2.70 -2.04 8.17
CA TYR A 217 1.78 -2.71 9.07
C TYR A 217 0.94 -3.77 8.35
N VAL A 218 0.44 -3.48 7.15
CA VAL A 218 -0.25 -4.46 6.29
C VAL A 218 0.64 -5.65 5.95
N ARG A 219 1.93 -5.43 5.67
CA ARG A 219 2.91 -6.52 5.49
C ARG A 219 3.12 -7.33 6.76
N TYR A 220 3.13 -6.69 7.92
CA TYR A 220 3.21 -7.35 9.22
C TYR A 220 1.98 -8.22 9.49
N LEU A 221 0.79 -7.69 9.25
CA LEU A 221 -0.48 -8.44 9.36
C LEU A 221 -0.49 -9.66 8.45
N TYR A 222 -0.06 -9.51 7.19
CA TYR A 222 0.05 -10.62 6.25
C TYR A 222 1.10 -11.65 6.70
N HIS A 223 2.26 -11.20 7.20
CA HIS A 223 3.29 -12.08 7.75
C HIS A 223 2.77 -12.92 8.93
N ARG A 224 1.95 -12.30 9.80
CA ARG A 224 1.27 -12.98 10.91
C ARG A 224 0.01 -13.76 10.51
N ARG A 225 -0.29 -13.86 9.20
CA ARG A 225 -1.50 -14.50 8.67
C ARG A 225 -2.82 -13.94 9.24
N LYS A 226 -2.82 -12.65 9.63
CA LYS A 226 -4.01 -11.94 10.15
C LYS A 226 -4.93 -11.41 9.04
N ILE A 227 -4.42 -11.34 7.81
CA ILE A 227 -5.19 -10.98 6.60
C ILE A 227 -4.86 -11.96 5.47
N PRO A 228 -5.82 -12.27 4.58
CA PRO A 228 -5.59 -13.14 3.43
C PRO A 228 -4.83 -12.41 2.29
N LEU A 229 -4.42 -13.16 1.27
CA LEU A 229 -3.58 -12.67 0.17
C LEU A 229 -4.31 -11.60 -0.67
N GLU A 230 -5.61 -11.76 -0.87
CA GLU A 230 -6.49 -10.88 -1.63
C GLU A 230 -6.56 -9.50 -0.96
N THR A 231 -6.83 -9.47 0.36
CA THR A 231 -6.81 -8.24 1.15
C THR A 231 -5.44 -7.58 1.15
N PHE A 232 -4.36 -8.38 1.29
CA PHE A 232 -3.00 -7.87 1.22
C PHE A 232 -2.72 -7.23 -0.14
N GLY A 233 -3.06 -7.90 -1.25
CA GLY A 233 -2.89 -7.42 -2.61
C GLY A 233 -3.63 -6.10 -2.84
N TRP A 234 -4.93 -6.06 -2.51
CA TRP A 234 -5.77 -4.88 -2.62
C TRP A 234 -5.22 -3.68 -1.83
N LEU A 235 -4.89 -3.86 -0.55
CA LEU A 235 -4.32 -2.79 0.28
C LEU A 235 -2.97 -2.26 -0.27
N MET A 236 -2.15 -3.16 -0.80
CA MET A 236 -0.85 -2.83 -1.36
C MET A 236 -0.97 -2.14 -2.73
N GLU A 237 -2.07 -2.31 -3.45
CA GLU A 237 -2.37 -1.61 -4.69
C GLU A 237 -2.98 -0.23 -4.43
N VAL A 238 -4.04 -0.19 -3.61
CA VAL A 238 -4.85 1.01 -3.35
C VAL A 238 -4.11 2.06 -2.53
N VAL A 239 -3.25 1.68 -1.59
CA VAL A 239 -2.42 2.62 -0.84
C VAL A 239 -1.06 2.75 -1.53
N PRO A 240 -0.83 3.73 -2.43
CA PRO A 240 0.43 3.83 -3.15
C PRO A 240 1.59 4.09 -2.18
N ALA A 241 2.74 3.51 -2.48
CA ALA A 241 3.97 3.90 -1.81
C ALA A 241 4.23 5.40 -2.02
N ARG A 242 4.98 6.01 -1.09
CA ARG A 242 5.40 7.40 -1.22
C ARG A 242 6.08 7.63 -2.58
N LYS A 243 5.47 8.47 -3.43
CA LYS A 243 6.03 8.83 -4.75
C LYS A 243 7.17 9.83 -4.55
N TRP A 244 8.40 9.42 -4.86
CA TRP A 244 9.51 10.36 -4.98
C TRP A 244 9.50 10.95 -6.39
N LYS A 245 9.00 12.18 -6.55
CA LYS A 245 9.28 12.94 -7.77
C LYS A 245 10.77 13.32 -7.73
N LYS A 246 11.58 12.75 -8.62
CA LYS A 246 12.98 13.13 -8.82
C LYS A 246 13.00 14.54 -9.43
N LYS A 247 12.85 15.57 -8.59
CA LYS A 247 13.01 16.97 -9.04
C LYS A 247 14.51 17.22 -9.16
N VAL A 248 15.01 17.29 -10.39
CA VAL A 248 16.34 17.84 -10.65
C VAL A 248 16.26 19.33 -10.33
N LYS A 249 16.73 19.72 -9.16
CA LYS A 249 16.90 21.13 -8.80
C LYS A 249 18.40 21.43 -8.83
N ALA A 250 18.83 22.31 -9.73
CA ALA A 250 20.09 22.99 -9.56
C ALA A 250 19.97 23.86 -8.30
N ARG A 251 20.66 23.49 -7.23
CA ARG A 251 20.75 24.31 -6.02
C ARG A 251 21.97 25.18 -6.17
N GLU A 252 21.73 26.47 -6.35
CA GLU A 252 22.74 27.49 -6.17
C GLU A 252 23.10 27.56 -4.68
N ILE A 253 24.39 27.46 -4.36
CA ILE A 253 24.90 27.51 -3.00
C ILE A 253 25.54 28.87 -2.79
N ASN A 254 25.04 29.62 -1.80
CA ASN A 254 25.66 30.88 -1.38
C ASN A 254 26.94 30.58 -0.59
N VAL A 255 28.08 30.64 -1.27
CA VAL A 255 29.40 30.32 -0.70
C VAL A 255 29.79 31.32 0.39
N GLU A 256 29.44 32.60 0.24
CA GLU A 256 29.75 33.62 1.25
C GLU A 256 29.07 33.31 2.58
N HIS A 257 27.82 32.83 2.53
CA HIS A 257 27.10 32.41 3.74
C HIS A 257 27.72 31.16 4.37
N VAL A 258 28.27 30.24 3.56
CA VAL A 258 29.02 29.06 4.05
C VAL A 258 30.26 29.51 4.83
N VAL A 259 31.09 30.37 4.25
CA VAL A 259 32.32 30.85 4.88
C VAL A 259 32.01 31.67 6.13
N LYS A 260 31.04 32.59 6.07
CA LYS A 260 30.57 33.35 7.24
C LYS A 260 30.06 32.44 8.36
N SER A 261 29.39 31.35 8.04
CA SER A 261 28.91 30.40 9.04
C SER A 261 30.05 29.64 9.72
N ILE A 262 31.07 29.22 8.96
CA ILE A 262 32.27 28.59 9.52
C ILE A 262 33.00 29.57 10.45
N GLU A 263 33.20 30.81 10.00
CA GLU A 263 33.92 31.83 10.80
C GLU A 263 33.15 32.21 12.07
N PHE A 264 31.82 32.38 11.98
CA PHE A 264 30.98 32.58 13.16
C PHE A 264 31.16 31.44 14.18
N LEU A 265 31.12 30.19 13.73
CA LEU A 265 31.30 29.04 14.63
C LEU A 265 32.71 29.00 15.22
N LYS A 266 33.73 29.37 14.43
CA LYS A 266 35.12 29.40 14.90
C LYS A 266 35.28 30.34 16.09
N GLN A 267 34.59 31.48 16.06
CA GLN A 267 34.65 32.51 17.10
C GLN A 267 33.73 32.21 18.30
N ASN A 268 32.59 31.54 18.07
CA ASN A 268 31.52 31.45 19.08
C ASN A 268 31.28 30.03 19.62
N HIS A 269 31.69 28.98 18.90
CA HIS A 269 31.44 27.59 19.30
C HIS A 269 32.41 26.60 18.63
N GLU A 270 33.60 26.45 19.20
CA GLU A 270 34.72 25.68 18.65
C GLU A 270 34.41 24.21 18.29
N LEU A 271 33.62 23.50 19.11
CA LEU A 271 33.17 22.13 18.78
C LEU A 271 32.28 22.07 17.53
N TYR A 272 31.38 23.06 17.35
CA TYR A 272 30.49 23.08 16.19
C TYR A 272 31.25 23.57 14.96
N TYR A 273 32.23 24.44 15.14
CA TYR A 273 33.23 24.74 14.12
C TYR A 273 33.93 23.45 13.65
N LEU A 274 34.43 22.63 14.57
CA LEU A 274 35.04 21.33 14.22
C LEU A 274 34.08 20.46 13.39
N TYR A 275 32.82 20.34 13.82
CA TYR A 275 31.83 19.56 13.05
C TYR A 275 31.63 20.11 11.63
N TYR A 276 31.53 21.43 11.48
CA TYR A 276 31.25 22.07 10.21
C TYR A 276 32.45 22.02 9.26
N VAL A 277 33.66 22.26 9.78
CA VAL A 277 34.88 22.21 8.98
C VAL A 277 35.20 20.77 8.55
N LEU A 278 34.93 19.76 9.38
CA LEU A 278 35.04 18.36 8.97
C LEU A 278 34.03 18.02 7.87
N MET A 279 32.77 18.46 7.97
CA MET A 279 31.80 18.27 6.89
C MET A 279 32.21 18.99 5.60
N TYR A 280 32.82 20.16 5.72
CA TYR A 280 33.31 20.95 4.58
C TYR A 280 34.41 20.21 3.81
N TYR A 281 35.38 19.63 4.51
CA TYR A 281 36.52 18.94 3.89
C TYR A 281 36.29 17.49 3.49
N SER A 282 35.28 16.82 4.05
CA SER A 282 34.98 15.41 3.75
C SER A 282 33.68 15.21 2.96
N GLY A 283 32.75 16.16 3.02
CA GLY A 283 31.36 15.95 2.61
C GLY A 283 30.62 14.90 3.45
N ALA A 284 31.14 14.54 4.62
CA ALA A 284 30.45 13.67 5.56
C ALA A 284 29.15 14.31 6.04
N ARG A 285 28.22 13.48 6.52
CA ARG A 285 26.97 13.97 7.12
C ARG A 285 27.23 14.34 8.57
N LEU A 286 26.52 15.36 9.08
CA LEU A 286 26.66 15.81 10.47
C LEU A 286 26.64 14.66 11.48
N LYS A 287 25.65 13.75 11.38
CA LYS A 287 25.55 12.59 12.28
C LYS A 287 26.79 11.67 12.24
N HIS A 288 27.48 11.57 11.11
CA HIS A 288 28.68 10.75 10.97
C HIS A 288 29.89 11.45 11.56
N VAL A 289 29.99 12.78 11.39
CA VAL A 289 31.04 13.59 12.03
C VAL A 289 30.89 13.58 13.55
N ILE A 290 29.67 13.78 14.06
CA ILE A 290 29.38 13.67 15.50
C ILE A 290 29.77 12.28 16.02
N LYS A 291 29.39 11.21 15.31
CA LYS A 291 29.76 9.84 15.69
C LYS A 291 31.27 9.61 15.67
N MET A 292 31.98 10.10 14.65
CA MET A 292 33.44 10.04 14.59
C MET A 292 34.07 10.67 15.82
N ILE A 293 33.63 11.85 16.25
CA ILE A 293 34.18 12.53 17.43
C ILE A 293 33.82 11.80 18.74
N ALA A 294 32.57 11.33 18.86
CA ALA A 294 32.13 10.60 20.05
C ALA A 294 32.86 9.26 20.23
N ASP A 295 33.15 8.56 19.14
CA ASP A 295 33.75 7.23 19.13
C ASP A 295 35.20 7.27 18.60
N TYR A 296 35.89 8.41 18.72
CA TYR A 296 37.19 8.62 18.10
C TYR A 296 38.27 7.73 18.72
N SER A 297 38.75 6.75 17.96
CA SER A 297 39.73 5.76 18.40
C SER A 297 40.79 5.55 17.32
N PRO A 298 41.76 6.47 17.20
CA PRO A 298 42.62 6.55 16.01
C PRO A 298 43.47 5.29 15.78
N LYS A 299 43.96 4.66 16.84
CA LYS A 299 44.83 3.46 16.80
C LYS A 299 44.07 2.13 16.79
N GLU A 300 42.75 2.14 16.81
CA GLU A 300 41.97 0.90 16.76
C GLU A 300 42.14 0.26 15.37
N VAL A 301 42.58 -1.00 15.35
CA VAL A 301 42.67 -1.79 14.12
C VAL A 301 41.32 -2.42 13.83
N VAL A 302 40.80 -2.16 12.64
CA VAL A 302 39.47 -2.57 12.20
C VAL A 302 39.52 -3.25 10.84
N LYS A 303 38.58 -4.16 10.60
CA LYS A 303 38.42 -4.83 9.32
C LYS A 303 37.62 -3.95 8.36
N ILE A 304 38.09 -3.80 7.14
CA ILE A 304 37.36 -3.15 6.04
C ILE A 304 36.42 -4.21 5.43
N GLU A 305 35.10 -4.02 5.58
CA GLU A 305 34.11 -5.01 5.12
C GLU A 305 34.20 -5.31 3.60
N MET A 306 34.67 -4.36 2.81
CA MET A 306 34.69 -4.46 1.33
C MET A 306 35.88 -5.24 0.76
N THR A 307 36.95 -5.41 1.53
CA THR A 307 38.25 -5.92 1.01
C THR A 307 38.91 -6.95 1.92
N ASP A 308 38.24 -7.37 3.00
CA ASP A 308 38.75 -8.28 4.04
C ASP A 308 40.10 -7.87 4.66
N SER A 309 40.57 -6.65 4.39
CA SER A 309 41.83 -6.09 4.89
C SER A 309 41.65 -5.40 6.24
N TYR A 310 42.76 -5.20 6.94
CA TYR A 310 42.78 -4.54 8.25
C TYR A 310 43.49 -3.20 8.16
N THR A 311 43.03 -2.23 8.93
CA THR A 311 43.59 -0.88 8.94
C THR A 311 43.42 -0.23 10.31
N GLU A 312 44.33 0.64 10.72
CA GLU A 312 44.05 1.57 11.81
C GLU A 312 42.94 2.53 11.39
N ARG A 313 42.08 2.93 12.33
CA ARG A 313 41.00 3.86 12.00
C ARG A 313 41.54 5.17 11.44
N LEU A 314 42.61 5.72 11.99
CA LEU A 314 43.24 6.93 11.48
C LEU A 314 44.47 6.59 10.64
N ILE A 315 44.51 7.11 9.42
CA ILE A 315 45.71 7.10 8.58
C ILE A 315 46.04 8.56 8.24
N CYS A 316 47.25 8.99 8.55
CA CYS A 316 47.74 10.33 8.22
C CYS A 316 48.85 10.25 7.17
N PHE A 317 48.73 11.10 6.16
CA PHE A 317 49.70 11.27 5.07
C PHE A 317 50.42 12.60 5.31
N GLU A 318 51.42 12.58 6.19
CA GLU A 318 52.14 13.78 6.63
C GLU A 318 52.73 14.56 5.45
N ASP A 319 53.26 13.85 4.45
CA ASP A 319 53.81 14.40 3.20
C ASP A 319 52.77 15.14 2.36
N LYS A 320 51.49 14.77 2.50
CA LYS A 320 50.36 15.35 1.76
C LYS A 320 49.50 16.29 2.62
N GLY A 321 49.76 16.38 3.92
CA GLY A 321 49.09 17.28 4.86
C GLY A 321 47.62 16.94 5.16
N PHE A 322 47.21 15.68 5.03
CA PHE A 322 45.85 15.25 5.34
C PHE A 322 45.80 13.90 6.05
N CYS A 323 44.68 13.62 6.71
CA CYS A 323 44.37 12.32 7.27
C CYS A 323 43.01 11.82 6.76
N ARG A 324 42.77 10.52 6.92
CA ARG A 324 41.45 9.91 6.75
C ARG A 324 41.12 9.02 7.93
N TYR A 325 39.86 9.02 8.32
CA TYR A 325 39.34 8.20 9.41
C TYR A 325 38.30 7.19 8.93
N TYR A 326 38.49 5.90 9.21
CA TYR A 326 37.53 4.85 8.91
C TYR A 326 36.42 4.79 9.96
N LEU A 327 35.19 5.08 9.53
CA LEU A 327 33.97 5.01 10.31
C LEU A 327 33.19 3.70 10.10
N GLY A 328 33.30 3.06 8.94
CA GLY A 328 32.73 1.72 8.67
C GLY A 328 31.22 1.60 8.85
N ILE A 329 30.44 2.62 8.47
CA ILE A 329 28.97 2.59 8.58
C ILE A 329 28.37 2.06 7.27
N HIS A 330 27.81 0.85 7.34
CA HIS A 330 27.12 0.21 6.21
C HIS A 330 25.58 0.16 6.42
N THR A 331 25.11 0.32 7.65
CA THR A 331 23.67 0.37 7.96
C THR A 331 23.08 1.77 7.76
N GLY A 332 21.89 1.85 7.16
CA GLY A 332 21.22 3.13 6.94
C GLY A 332 21.82 3.96 5.80
N LYS A 333 22.45 5.10 6.12
CA LYS A 333 23.14 5.98 5.14
C LYS A 333 24.64 5.73 5.30
N PRO A 334 25.32 5.15 4.30
CA PRO A 334 26.67 4.68 4.50
C PRO A 334 27.68 5.82 4.64
N CYS A 335 28.79 5.51 5.31
CA CYS A 335 29.97 6.35 5.48
C CYS A 335 31.16 5.49 5.82
N GLU A 336 32.13 5.43 4.94
CA GLU A 336 33.34 4.66 5.19
C GLU A 336 34.46 5.53 5.71
N TRP A 337 34.93 6.47 4.89
CA TRP A 337 36.07 7.31 5.22
C TRP A 337 35.66 8.77 5.40
N ILE A 338 36.28 9.44 6.37
CA ILE A 338 36.19 10.89 6.56
C ILE A 338 37.58 11.46 6.33
N TYR A 339 37.76 12.17 5.22
CA TYR A 339 39.02 12.84 4.87
C TYR A 339 39.06 14.26 5.43
N PHE A 340 40.20 14.68 5.98
CA PHE A 340 40.34 16.01 6.56
C PHE A 340 41.81 16.46 6.60
N PRO A 341 42.06 17.79 6.64
CA PRO A 341 43.41 18.33 6.81
C PRO A 341 44.05 17.91 8.14
N ALA A 342 45.34 17.57 8.12
CA ALA A 342 46.05 17.04 9.30
C ALA A 342 46.05 18.01 10.49
N GLU A 343 45.97 19.32 10.24
CA GLU A 343 45.89 20.34 11.30
C GLU A 343 44.64 20.21 12.19
N LEU A 344 43.58 19.53 11.72
CA LEU A 344 42.37 19.32 12.53
C LEU A 344 42.53 18.21 13.57
N SER A 345 43.59 17.38 13.49
CA SER A 345 43.81 16.28 14.43
C SER A 345 43.91 16.74 15.88
N LEU A 346 44.56 17.88 16.15
CA LEU A 346 44.64 18.47 17.49
C LEU A 346 43.27 18.84 18.04
N LEU A 347 42.41 19.39 17.18
CA LEU A 347 41.06 19.80 17.56
C LEU A 347 40.13 18.59 17.75
N ILE A 348 40.31 17.54 16.95
CA ILE A 348 39.62 16.25 17.12
C ILE A 348 39.98 15.63 18.46
N GLU A 349 41.27 15.55 18.78
CA GLU A 349 41.74 15.00 20.07
C GLU A 349 41.20 15.79 21.26
N LYS A 350 41.20 17.12 21.17
CA LYS A 350 40.62 17.99 22.21
C LYS A 350 39.14 17.66 22.53
N PHE A 351 38.35 17.27 21.52
CA PHE A 351 36.92 16.99 21.68
C PHE A 351 36.56 15.51 21.62
N LYS A 352 37.55 14.62 21.62
CA LYS A 352 37.35 13.17 21.60
C LYS A 352 36.40 12.74 22.73
N GLY A 353 35.45 11.86 22.41
CA GLY A 353 34.49 11.31 23.37
C GLY A 353 33.27 12.21 23.63
N VAL A 354 33.23 13.44 23.11
CA VAL A 354 32.10 14.33 23.32
C VAL A 354 30.87 13.83 22.56
N LYS A 355 29.81 13.52 23.31
CA LYS A 355 28.51 13.11 22.77
C LYS A 355 27.60 14.31 22.59
N ARG A 356 27.03 14.42 21.37
CA ARG A 356 26.04 15.44 21.00
C ARG A 356 24.96 14.83 20.12
N TRP A 357 23.79 15.45 20.14
CA TRP A 357 22.70 15.13 19.21
C TRP A 357 22.79 16.06 18.00
N ASP A 358 22.56 15.54 16.80
CA ASP A 358 22.53 16.33 15.57
C ASP A 358 21.39 17.35 15.57
N ASP A 359 20.28 17.05 16.26
CA ASP A 359 19.17 17.98 16.52
C ASP A 359 19.66 19.23 17.28
N SER A 360 20.56 19.09 18.27
CA SER A 360 21.11 20.22 19.02
C SER A 360 21.96 21.14 18.15
N VAL A 361 22.84 20.56 17.33
CA VAL A 361 23.68 21.31 16.39
C VAL A 361 22.81 22.01 15.33
N SER A 362 21.78 21.32 14.84
CA SER A 362 20.84 21.85 13.84
C SER A 362 19.95 22.96 14.41
N LYS A 363 19.56 22.86 15.69
CA LYS A 363 18.82 23.90 16.41
C LYS A 363 19.69 25.15 16.56
N TYR A 364 20.92 25.00 17.04
CA TYR A 364 21.86 26.12 17.18
C TYR A 364 22.09 26.84 15.85
N ALA A 365 22.31 26.09 14.77
CA ALA A 365 22.48 26.66 13.44
C ALA A 365 21.26 27.46 12.98
N ARG A 366 20.04 27.00 13.29
CA ARG A 366 18.80 27.70 12.97
C ARG A 366 18.65 28.99 13.76
N GLU A 367 18.91 28.94 15.07
CA GLU A 367 18.83 30.10 15.97
C GLU A 367 19.80 31.21 15.57
N HIS A 368 20.98 30.83 15.08
CA HIS A 368 22.02 31.77 14.64
C HIS A 368 22.02 32.02 13.12
N LYS A 369 20.98 31.58 12.39
CA LYS A 369 20.84 31.77 10.93
C LYS A 369 22.07 31.28 10.11
N LEU A 370 22.71 30.21 10.57
CA LEU A 370 23.85 29.58 9.91
C LEU A 370 23.39 28.64 8.79
N VAL A 371 24.33 28.30 7.91
CA VAL A 371 24.10 27.33 6.84
C VAL A 371 23.75 25.96 7.41
N ASN A 372 22.71 25.32 6.86
CA ASN A 372 22.35 23.96 7.24
C ASN A 372 23.45 22.95 6.88
N ALA A 373 23.76 22.03 7.79
CA ALA A 373 24.74 20.94 7.60
C ALA A 373 24.65 20.21 6.24
N LYS A 374 23.44 20.01 5.70
CA LYS A 374 23.23 19.35 4.40
C LYS A 374 23.95 20.08 3.25
N VAL A 375 24.04 21.40 3.31
CA VAL A 375 24.63 22.24 2.26
C VAL A 375 26.13 21.97 2.12
N PHE A 376 26.85 21.68 3.21
CA PHE A 376 28.29 21.37 3.17
C PHE A 376 28.58 20.14 2.33
N ARG A 377 27.78 19.07 2.48
CA ARG A 377 27.89 17.88 1.62
C ARG A 377 27.54 18.17 0.16
N GLU A 378 26.55 19.02 -0.09
CA GLU A 378 26.15 19.44 -1.44
C GLU A 378 27.26 20.27 -2.11
N LEU A 379 27.86 21.23 -1.38
CA LEU A 379 28.99 22.04 -1.83
C LEU A 379 30.21 21.18 -2.12
N HIS A 380 30.61 20.34 -1.16
CA HIS A 380 31.74 19.42 -1.31
C HIS A 380 31.57 18.55 -2.56
N TRP A 381 30.37 18.05 -2.84
CA TRP A 381 30.08 17.28 -4.05
C TRP A 381 30.24 18.11 -5.32
N GLN A 382 29.69 19.33 -5.33
CA GLN A 382 29.76 20.21 -6.51
C GLN A 382 31.20 20.63 -6.84
N ILE A 383 32.05 20.79 -5.81
CA ILE A 383 33.48 21.08 -5.98
C ILE A 383 34.23 19.82 -6.44
N LEU A 384 34.15 18.70 -5.71
CA LEU A 384 34.96 17.51 -6.02
C LEU A 384 34.76 17.02 -7.46
N LYS A 385 33.51 16.96 -7.95
CA LYS A 385 33.22 16.49 -9.32
C LYS A 385 33.85 17.37 -10.43
N LYS A 386 34.38 18.54 -10.09
CA LYS A 386 35.06 19.48 -11.01
C LYS A 386 36.58 19.51 -10.81
N VAL A 387 37.09 18.93 -9.73
CA VAL A 387 38.50 19.03 -9.31
C VAL A 387 39.23 17.71 -9.40
N ILE A 388 38.51 16.60 -9.19
CA ILE A 388 39.06 15.25 -9.18
C ILE A 388 38.15 14.33 -10.01
N ASP A 389 38.64 13.12 -10.27
CA ASP A 389 37.85 12.10 -10.95
C ASP A 389 36.49 11.87 -10.24
N LYS A 390 35.45 11.67 -11.05
CA LYS A 390 34.07 11.59 -10.57
C LYS A 390 33.84 10.34 -9.71
N ASP A 391 34.45 9.21 -10.05
CA ASP A 391 34.31 7.98 -9.28
C ASP A 391 35.05 8.09 -7.95
N VAL A 392 36.22 8.74 -7.95
CA VAL A 392 36.94 9.09 -6.71
C VAL A 392 36.12 10.05 -5.84
N ALA A 393 35.46 11.05 -6.44
CA ALA A 393 34.56 11.95 -5.72
C ALA A 393 33.35 11.22 -5.11
N MET A 394 32.80 10.25 -5.83
CA MET A 394 31.71 9.40 -5.34
C MET A 394 32.19 8.50 -4.20
N PHE A 395 33.39 7.93 -4.32
CA PHE A 395 34.04 7.12 -3.29
C PHE A 395 34.25 7.90 -1.99
N ILE A 396 34.88 9.09 -2.06
CA ILE A 396 35.12 9.96 -0.90
C ILE A 396 33.80 10.30 -0.17
N GLN A 397 32.71 10.51 -0.90
CA GLN A 397 31.40 10.76 -0.31
C GLN A 397 30.60 9.49 0.06
N THR A 398 31.15 8.29 -0.15
CA THR A 398 30.47 7.00 0.06
C THR A 398 29.16 6.89 -0.73
N ARG A 399 29.21 7.21 -2.03
CA ARG A 399 28.09 7.15 -2.99
C ARG A 399 28.14 5.89 -3.85
N PHE A 400 28.35 4.72 -3.25
CA PHE A 400 28.60 3.47 -3.99
C PHE A 400 27.47 3.03 -4.91
N GLY A 401 26.21 3.36 -4.60
CA GLY A 401 25.09 3.06 -5.50
C GLY A 401 25.03 3.92 -6.77
N GLU A 402 25.92 4.92 -6.90
CA GLU A 402 26.06 5.78 -8.08
C GLU A 402 27.33 5.46 -8.89
N LEU A 403 28.19 4.55 -8.39
CA LEU A 403 29.39 4.10 -9.11
C LEU A 403 29.02 3.19 -10.30
N GLU A 404 29.75 3.32 -11.41
CA GLU A 404 29.60 2.42 -12.54
C GLU A 404 30.15 1.03 -12.21
N VAL A 405 29.57 -0.02 -12.81
CA VAL A 405 29.98 -1.43 -12.57
C VAL A 405 31.45 -1.67 -12.94
N SER A 406 32.01 -0.84 -13.82
CA SER A 406 33.42 -0.86 -14.27
C SER A 406 34.41 -0.22 -13.28
N ALA A 407 33.97 0.50 -12.25
CA ALA A 407 34.80 1.01 -11.15
C ALA A 407 35.18 -0.16 -10.23
N SER A 408 36.02 -1.06 -10.74
CA SER A 408 36.01 -2.50 -10.42
C SER A 408 36.96 -2.94 -9.31
N SER A 409 37.50 -2.01 -8.50
CA SER A 409 38.17 -2.40 -7.26
C SER A 409 38.10 -1.28 -6.21
N TYR A 410 37.62 -1.65 -5.03
CA TYR A 410 37.60 -0.79 -3.85
C TYR A 410 39.00 -0.28 -3.51
N ASP A 411 40.01 -1.14 -3.55
CA ASP A 411 41.39 -0.78 -3.22
C ASP A 411 41.96 0.24 -4.21
N ASN A 412 41.61 0.13 -5.49
CA ASN A 412 42.00 1.12 -6.50
C ASN A 412 41.35 2.48 -6.19
N LEU A 413 40.04 2.52 -5.91
CA LEU A 413 39.35 3.76 -5.56
C LEU A 413 39.88 4.39 -4.27
N LEU A 414 40.24 3.56 -3.28
CA LEU A 414 40.84 4.01 -2.03
C LEU A 414 42.21 4.65 -2.27
N ARG A 415 43.06 3.99 -3.07
CA ARG A 415 44.38 4.50 -3.45
C ARG A 415 44.27 5.78 -4.28
N ASP A 416 43.36 5.81 -5.25
CA ASP A 416 43.15 6.97 -6.11
C ASP A 416 42.59 8.16 -5.32
N ALA A 417 41.76 7.91 -4.31
CA ALA A 417 41.34 8.93 -3.35
C ALA A 417 42.51 9.53 -2.58
N ASP A 418 43.46 8.72 -2.09
CA ASP A 418 44.66 9.22 -1.39
C ASP A 418 45.61 10.01 -2.31
N ILE A 419 45.59 9.73 -3.60
CA ILE A 419 46.38 10.45 -4.60
C ILE A 419 45.71 11.79 -4.95
N GLN A 420 44.38 11.80 -5.11
CA GLN A 420 43.66 12.96 -5.64
C GLN A 420 43.11 13.92 -4.56
N TYR A 421 42.85 13.43 -3.34
CA TYR A 421 42.28 14.25 -2.25
C TYR A 421 43.07 15.55 -1.96
N PRO A 422 44.42 15.58 -1.97
CA PRO A 422 45.17 16.82 -1.78
C PRO A 422 44.79 17.95 -2.75
N LYS A 423 44.42 17.61 -4.01
CA LYS A 423 43.95 18.59 -5.00
C LYS A 423 42.64 19.23 -4.53
N ALA A 424 41.68 18.42 -4.10
CA ALA A 424 40.40 18.88 -3.56
C ALA A 424 40.59 19.70 -2.27
N MET A 425 41.43 19.22 -1.35
CA MET A 425 41.74 19.92 -0.11
C MET A 425 42.33 21.30 -0.36
N LYS A 426 43.26 21.45 -1.31
CA LYS A 426 43.85 22.75 -1.67
C LYS A 426 42.80 23.74 -2.18
N VAL A 427 41.88 23.28 -3.04
CA VAL A 427 40.77 24.09 -3.55
C VAL A 427 39.85 24.53 -2.42
N LEU A 428 39.45 23.60 -1.55
CA LEU A 428 38.58 23.89 -0.40
C LEU A 428 39.27 24.85 0.58
N ARG A 429 40.55 24.64 0.90
CA ARG A 429 41.32 25.51 1.80
C ARG A 429 41.39 26.94 1.26
N ARG A 430 41.72 27.12 -0.03
CA ARG A 430 41.69 28.44 -0.68
C ARG A 430 40.29 29.05 -0.64
N GLY A 431 39.26 28.22 -0.84
CA GLY A 431 37.88 28.65 -0.83
C GLY A 431 37.34 29.19 0.50
N LEU A 432 37.92 28.78 1.63
CA LEU A 432 37.62 29.39 2.93
C LEU A 432 38.18 30.81 3.06
N GLN A 433 39.28 31.10 2.37
CA GLN A 433 39.93 32.42 2.37
C GLN A 433 39.35 33.35 1.30
N ASP A 434 38.95 32.78 0.17
CA ASP A 434 38.40 33.48 -1.00
C ASP A 434 37.10 32.80 -1.44
N PRO A 435 35.93 33.23 -0.92
CA PRO A 435 34.63 32.72 -1.34
C PRO A 435 34.35 32.93 -2.84
N GLY A 436 34.93 33.98 -3.45
CA GLY A 436 34.80 34.28 -4.87
C GLY A 436 35.42 33.19 -5.73
N TYR A 437 36.58 32.69 -5.34
CA TYR A 437 37.24 31.56 -6.01
C TYR A 437 36.36 30.30 -6.07
N LEU A 438 35.68 29.92 -4.98
CA LEU A 438 34.76 28.78 -4.99
C LEU A 438 33.55 29.06 -5.89
N ARG A 439 33.00 30.27 -5.83
CA ARG A 439 31.87 30.66 -6.69
C ARG A 439 32.24 30.51 -8.16
N ASP A 440 33.45 30.94 -8.55
CA ASP A 440 33.92 30.86 -9.92
C ASP A 440 34.15 29.40 -10.38
N ILE A 441 34.61 28.51 -9.50
CA ILE A 441 34.66 27.06 -9.78
C ILE A 441 33.26 26.50 -9.99
N LEU A 442 32.31 26.86 -9.11
CA LEU A 442 30.93 26.38 -9.23
C LEU A 442 30.28 26.81 -10.56
N LEU A 443 30.57 28.03 -10.99
CA LEU A 443 30.10 28.63 -12.25
C LEU A 443 30.94 28.22 -13.49
N GLU A 444 31.96 27.37 -13.34
CA GLU A 444 32.84 26.93 -14.44
C GLU A 444 33.62 28.06 -15.12
N LYS A 445 33.77 29.19 -14.44
CA LYS A 445 34.61 30.30 -14.90
C LYS A 445 36.11 29.97 -14.78
N ILE A 446 36.45 29.00 -13.94
CA ILE A 446 37.81 28.49 -13.75
C ILE A 446 37.82 27.01 -14.12
N HIS A 447 38.65 26.64 -15.10
CA HIS A 447 38.91 25.24 -15.46
C HIS A 447 40.14 24.75 -14.71
N LEU A 448 39.93 23.89 -13.72
CA LEU A 448 41.00 23.20 -13.02
C LEU A 448 41.33 21.94 -13.83
N LYS A 449 42.42 21.97 -14.61
CA LYS A 449 42.94 20.78 -15.28
C LYS A 449 43.66 19.86 -14.31
#